data_AF-A0A530LSG9-F1
#
_entry.id   AF-A0A530LSG9-F1
#
_cell.length_a   1.000
_cell.length_b   1.000
_cell.length_c   1.000
_cell.angle_alpha   90.00
_cell.angle_beta   90.00
_cell.angle_gamma   90.00
#
_symmetry.space_group_name_H-M   'P 1'
#
loop_
_entity.id
_entity.type
_entity.pdbx_description
1 polymer ?
#
loop_
_entity_poly.entity_id
_entity_poly.type
_entity_poly.pdbx_seq_one_letter_code
_entity_poly.pdbx_strand_id
1 'polypeptide(L)' 'MTEAIRLYWGRFGHVSVLNVASDFVTHAHVEAHIIIWLEGTAGEMTIGRETVRLGPGTAAGINSFQPHSHALSR' A
#
# COMPACT_ATOMS: atom_id res chain seq x y z
N MET A 1 1.62 -11.38 -9.86
CA MET A 1 1.86 -10.16 -10.66
C MET A 1 0.82 -9.15 -10.21
N THR A 2 1.24 -7.96 -9.76
CA THR A 2 0.29 -6.89 -9.43
C THR A 2 -0.08 -6.15 -10.70
N GLU A 3 -1.37 -5.95 -10.93
CA GLU A 3 -1.89 -5.21 -12.08
C GLU A 3 -2.44 -3.85 -11.62
N ALA A 4 -2.08 -2.78 -12.31
CA ALA A 4 -2.68 -1.47 -12.08
C ALA A 4 -3.98 -1.34 -12.87
N ILE A 5 -5.10 -1.23 -12.15
CA ILE A 5 -6.44 -1.18 -12.74
C ILE A 5 -6.74 0.25 -13.23
N ARG A 6 -6.32 1.27 -12.48
CA ARG A 6 -6.48 2.70 -12.83
C ARG A 6 -5.34 3.52 -12.24
N LEU A 7 -4.90 4.54 -12.98
CA LEU A 7 -4.00 5.58 -12.48
C LEU A 7 -4.55 6.96 -12.82
N TYR A 8 -4.48 7.88 -11.86
CA TYR A 8 -4.76 9.30 -12.05
C TYR A 8 -3.60 10.13 -11.52
N TRP A 9 -3.20 11.15 -12.29
CA TRP A 9 -2.12 12.07 -11.93
C TRP A 9 -2.66 13.50 -11.83
N GLY A 10 -2.36 14.16 -10.72
CA GLY A 10 -2.69 15.56 -10.48
C GLY A 10 -1.47 16.35 -10.05
N ARG A 11 -1.65 17.66 -9.86
CA ARG A 11 -0.55 18.56 -9.46
C ARG A 11 0.06 18.23 -8.09
N PHE A 12 -0.69 17.55 -7.22
CA PHE A 12 -0.25 17.19 -5.88
C PHE A 12 0.44 15.82 -5.82
N GLY A 13 0.10 14.89 -6.72
CA GLY A 13 0.55 13.50 -6.67
C GLY A 13 -0.28 12.62 -7.58
N HIS A 14 -0.31 11.31 -7.31
CA HIS A 14 -1.07 10.35 -8.08
C HIS A 14 -1.85 9.37 -7.20
N VAL A 15 -2.88 8.76 -7.78
CA VAL A 15 -3.68 7.70 -7.17
C VAL A 15 -3.65 6.51 -8.11
N SER A 16 -3.34 5.33 -7.55
CA SER A 16 -3.32 4.07 -8.27
C SER A 16 -4.23 3.07 -7.57
N VAL A 17 -5.03 2.34 -8.35
CA VAL A 17 -5.80 1.18 -7.87
C VAL A 17 -5.10 -0.07 -8.36
N LEU A 18 -4.73 -0.96 -7.44
CA LEU A 18 -3.92 -2.15 -7.73
C LEU A 18 -4.70 -3.41 -7.38
N ASN A 19 -4.63 -4.42 -8.24
CA ASN A 19 -4.95 -5.80 -7.87
C ASN A 19 -3.68 -6.48 -7.35
N VAL A 20 -3.57 -6.61 -6.03
CA VAL A 20 -2.38 -7.16 -5.37
C VAL A 20 -2.50 -8.68 -5.26
N ALA A 21 -1.68 -9.41 -6.01
CA ALA A 21 -1.70 -10.88 -6.04
C ALA A 21 -0.40 -11.52 -5.53
N SER A 22 0.49 -10.73 -4.92
CA SER A 22 1.77 -11.18 -4.38
C SER A 22 2.30 -10.19 -3.36
N ASP A 23 3.15 -10.69 -2.46
CA ASP A 23 3.87 -9.86 -1.49
C ASP A 23 4.83 -8.89 -2.18
N PHE A 24 5.05 -7.75 -1.55
CA PHE A 24 6.05 -6.76 -1.95
C PHE A 24 7.23 -6.78 -1.01
N VAL A 25 8.43 -6.69 -1.58
CA VAL A 25 9.66 -6.57 -0.81
C VAL A 25 9.71 -5.23 -0.07
N THR A 26 10.46 -5.18 1.03
CA THR A 26 10.70 -3.93 1.76
C THR A 26 11.44 -2.92 0.88
N HIS A 27 10.90 -1.72 0.79
CA HIS A 27 11.48 -0.61 0.04
C HIS A 27 11.11 0.74 0.66
N ALA A 28 11.67 1.82 0.12
CA ALA A 28 11.39 3.20 0.52
C ALA A 28 11.61 4.14 -0.67
N HIS A 29 10.82 5.19 -0.78
CA HIS A 29 10.93 6.21 -1.84
C HIS A 29 10.50 7.59 -1.30
N VAL A 30 10.69 8.64 -2.11
CA VAL A 30 10.51 10.03 -1.68
C VAL A 30 9.05 10.40 -1.44
N GLU A 31 8.11 9.72 -2.09
CA GLU A 31 6.68 9.95 -1.93
C GLU A 31 6.17 9.42 -0.59
N ALA A 32 5.24 10.16 0.02
CA ALA A 32 4.40 9.64 1.09
C ALA A 32 3.18 8.92 0.51
N HIS A 33 2.72 7.86 1.17
CA HIS A 33 1.56 7.07 0.72
C HIS A 33 0.43 7.06 1.72
N ILE A 34 -0.79 6.94 1.19
CA ILE A 34 -1.96 6.48 1.91
C ILE A 34 -2.45 5.22 1.20
N ILE A 35 -2.40 4.08 1.88
CA ILE A 35 -2.83 2.78 1.36
C ILE A 35 -4.20 2.44 1.94
N ILE A 36 -5.15 2.13 1.05
CA ILE A 36 -6.53 1.80 1.40
C ILE A 36 -6.85 0.45 0.78
N TRP A 37 -7.34 -0.49 1.60
CA TRP A 37 -7.93 -1.71 1.09
C TRP A 37 -9.34 -1.42 0.58
N LEU A 38 -9.65 -1.91 -0.63
CA LEU A 38 -10.95 -1.69 -1.26
C LEU A 38 -11.86 -2.92 -1.15
N GLU A 39 -11.33 -4.10 -1.44
CA GLU A 39 -12.08 -5.36 -1.48
C GLU A 39 -11.09 -6.56 -1.53
N GLY A 40 -11.59 -7.78 -1.34
CA GLY A 40 -10.83 -9.01 -1.44
C GLY A 40 -10.13 -9.42 -0.15
N THR A 41 -9.21 -10.37 -0.22
CA THR A 41 -8.42 -10.78 0.95
C THR A 41 -7.59 -9.59 1.44
N ALA A 42 -7.69 -9.30 2.73
CA ALA A 42 -6.93 -8.23 3.36
C ALA A 42 -5.41 -8.50 3.28
N GLY A 43 -4.63 -7.43 3.35
CA GLY A 43 -3.17 -7.50 3.45
C GLY A 43 -2.68 -6.90 4.75
N GLU A 44 -1.44 -7.21 5.10
CA GLU A 44 -0.71 -6.54 6.17
C GLU A 44 0.37 -5.65 5.56
N MET A 45 0.47 -4.42 6.07
CA MET A 45 1.58 -3.52 5.79
C MET A 45 2.56 -3.57 6.96
N THR A 46 3.84 -3.80 6.68
CA THR A 46 4.91 -3.51 7.63
C THR A 46 5.46 -2.13 7.29
N ILE A 47 5.48 -1.21 8.25
CA ILE A 47 5.87 0.19 8.07
C ILE A 47 6.84 0.56 9.19
N GLY A 48 8.12 0.67 8.85
CA GLY A 48 9.19 0.76 9.85
C GLY A 48 9.19 -0.46 10.75
N ARG A 49 8.70 -0.30 11.99
CA ARG A 49 8.61 -1.36 13.01
C ARG A 49 7.16 -1.75 13.34
N GLU A 50 6.20 -1.10 12.70
CA GLU A 50 4.78 -1.31 12.97
C GLU A 50 4.16 -2.20 11.90
N THR A 51 3.15 -2.96 12.28
CA THR A 51 2.33 -3.75 11.37
C THR A 51 0.91 -3.21 11.39
N VAL A 52 0.38 -2.90 10.22
CA VAL A 52 -0.99 -2.41 10.03
C VAL A 52 -1.76 -3.44 9.22
N ARG A 53 -2.81 -4.01 9.81
CA ARG A 53 -3.76 -4.88 9.10
C ARG A 53 -4.75 -4.01 8.33
N LEU A 54 -4.68 -4.06 7.01
CA LEU A 54 -5.62 -3.34 6.16
C LEU A 54 -6.99 -4.05 6.18
N GLY A 55 -8.06 -3.31 5.93
CA GLY A 55 -9.41 -3.85 5.89
C GLY A 55 -10.46 -2.75 6.03
N PRO A 56 -11.74 -3.12 6.20
CA PRO A 56 -12.81 -2.15 6.42
C PRO A 56 -12.49 -1.21 7.58
N GLY A 57 -12.48 0.10 7.31
CA GLY A 57 -12.26 1.14 8.33
C GLY A 57 -10.80 1.42 8.68
N THR A 58 -9.82 0.74 8.06
CA THR A 58 -8.39 0.93 8.33
C THR A 58 -7.64 1.31 7.07
N ALA A 59 -6.87 2.40 7.16
CA ALA A 59 -5.91 2.82 6.14
C ALA A 59 -4.51 2.92 6.76
N ALA A 60 -3.48 2.78 5.93
CA ALA A 60 -2.09 2.93 6.35
C ALA A 60 -1.48 4.20 5.75
N GLY A 61 -0.88 5.03 6.60
CA GLY A 61 -0.07 6.18 6.18
C GLY A 61 1.42 5.84 6.25
N ILE A 62 2.18 6.25 5.24
CA ILE A 62 3.62 5.97 5.12
C ILE A 62 4.32 7.26 4.80
N ASN A 63 5.30 7.66 5.61
CA ASN A 63 6.08 8.86 5.36
C ASN A 63 7.12 8.64 4.24
N SER A 64 7.57 9.74 3.65
CA SER A 64 8.71 9.77 2.75
C SER A 64 9.92 9.03 3.35
N PHE A 65 10.53 8.16 2.54
CA PHE A 65 11.66 7.31 2.89
C PHE A 65 11.46 6.36 4.09
N GLN A 66 10.24 6.19 4.60
CA GLN A 66 9.96 5.20 5.63
C GLN A 66 9.94 3.80 5.00
N PRO A 67 10.77 2.84 5.44
CA PRO A 67 10.78 1.49 4.89
C PRO A 67 9.42 0.81 5.07
N HIS A 68 8.90 0.20 4.01
CA HIS A 68 7.61 -0.49 4.05
C HIS A 68 7.53 -1.67 3.08
N SER A 69 6.63 -2.60 3.38
CA SER A 69 6.31 -3.78 2.57
C SER A 69 4.84 -4.16 2.73
N HIS A 70 4.28 -4.87 1.74
CA HIS A 70 2.95 -5.47 1.79
C HIS A 70 3.07 -6.99 1.78
N ALA A 71 2.29 -7.67 2.62
CA ALA A 71 2.10 -9.12 2.55
C ALA A 71 0.62 -9.47 2.53
N LEU A 72 0.23 -10.50 1.78
CA LEU A 72 -1.14 -11.03 1.84
C LEU A 72 -1.39 -11.63 3.23
N SER A 73 -2.57 -11.40 3.81
CA SER A 73 -2.93 -12.08 5.05
C SER A 73 -3.01 -13.58 4.78
N ARG A 74 -2.29 -14.37 5.57
CA ARG A 74 -2.37 -15.84 5.53
C ARG A 74 -3.67 -16.34 6.14
#